data_AF-A0A6B3HQQ9-F1
#
_entry.id   AF-A0A6B3HQQ9-F1
#
_cell.length_a   1.000
_cell.length_b   1.000
_cell.length_c   1.000
_cell.angle_alpha   90.00
_cell.angle_beta   90.00
_cell.angle_gamma   90.00
#
_symmetry.space_group_name_H-M   'P 1'
#
loop_
_entity.id
_entity.type
_entity.pdbx_description
1 polymer ?
#
loop_
_entity_poly.entity_id
_entity_poly.type
_entity_poly.pdbx_seq_one_letter_code
_entity_poly.pdbx_strand_id
1 'polypeptide(L)' 'THTTPPAKFSHGVKKGNILQVAGQVGFLPAVEGQAPTTAGPTLREQTLQTFANVKAILEEGGASWDD' A
#
# COMPACT_ATOMS: atom_id res chain seq x y z
N THR A 1 -0.25 9.54 -0.13
CA THR A 1 0.35 8.99 1.10
C THR A 1 -0.39 7.71 1.45
N HIS A 2 0.33 6.62 1.68
CA HIS A 2 -0.24 5.28 1.95
C HIS A 2 -0.66 5.08 3.42
N THR A 3 -1.43 4.02 3.68
CA THR A 3 -1.89 3.64 5.04
C THR A 3 -0.72 3.46 6.01
N THR A 4 -0.96 3.63 7.32
CA THR A 4 0.04 3.38 8.37
C THR A 4 0.02 1.90 8.82
N PRO A 5 1.18 1.33 9.18
CA PRO A 5 1.36 0.06 9.87
C PRO A 5 0.32 -0.45 10.87
N PRO A 6 -0.50 -1.51 10.69
CA PRO A 6 -1.22 -2.07 11.84
C PRO A 6 -0.28 -2.80 12.84
N ALA A 7 0.97 -3.06 12.44
CA ALA A 7 2.01 -3.67 13.27
C ALA A 7 3.39 -3.08 12.93
N LYS A 8 4.44 -3.50 13.65
CA LYS A 8 5.82 -3.04 13.43
C LYS A 8 6.41 -3.65 12.14
N PHE A 9 6.10 -3.07 11.00
CA PHE A 9 6.75 -3.35 9.71
C PHE A 9 6.79 -2.09 8.85
N SER A 10 7.57 -2.13 7.75
CA SER A 10 7.66 -1.06 6.77
C SER A 10 6.79 -1.40 5.54
N HIS A 11 6.11 -0.41 4.96
CA HIS A 11 5.34 -0.60 3.72
C HIS A 11 6.22 -1.01 2.54
N GLY A 12 7.43 -0.45 2.47
CA GLY A 12 8.46 -0.86 1.55
C GLY A 12 9.84 -0.76 2.21
N VAL A 13 10.77 -1.63 1.81
CA VAL A 13 12.19 -1.52 2.18
C VAL A 13 13.03 -1.69 0.93
N LYS A 14 13.86 -0.69 0.63
CA LYS A 14 14.86 -0.76 -0.43
C LYS A 14 16.16 -1.35 0.12
N LYS A 15 16.62 -2.45 -0.47
CA LYS A 15 17.90 -3.10 -0.14
C LYS A 15 18.73 -3.24 -1.41
N GLY A 16 19.75 -2.39 -1.55
CA GLY A 16 20.47 -2.26 -2.82
C GLY A 16 19.53 -1.83 -3.94
N ASN A 17 19.44 -2.65 -4.99
CA ASN A 17 18.60 -2.40 -6.17
C ASN A 17 17.21 -3.07 -6.11
N ILE A 18 16.86 -3.75 -5.02
CA ILE A 18 15.55 -4.41 -4.88
C ILE A 18 14.66 -3.61 -3.92
N LEU A 19 13.44 -3.30 -4.36
CA LEU A 19 12.39 -2.76 -3.52
C LEU A 19 11.45 -3.89 -3.08
N GLN A 20 11.43 -4.19 -1.78
CA GLN A 20 10.53 -5.18 -1.21
C GLN A 20 9.27 -4.47 -0.70
N VAL A 21 8.12 -4.76 -1.30
CA VAL A 21 6.82 -4.21 -0.90
C VAL A 21 6.14 -5.19 0.05
N ALA A 22 5.63 -4.69 1.18
CA ALA A 22 4.82 -5.49 2.10
C ALA A 22 3.47 -5.85 1.46
N GLY A 23 2.86 -6.96 1.87
CA GLY A 23 1.54 -7.36 1.38
C GLY A 23 0.51 -6.25 1.57
N GLN A 24 -0.03 -5.73 0.46
CA GLN A 24 -1.06 -4.71 0.48
C GLN A 24 -2.45 -5.33 0.45
N VAL A 25 -3.42 -4.58 0.96
CA VAL A 25 -4.84 -4.95 1.03
C VAL A 25 -5.71 -3.75 0.67
N GLY A 26 -7.02 -3.96 0.50
CA GLY A 26 -7.97 -2.94 0.03
C GLY A 26 -8.40 -1.87 1.05
N PHE A 27 -7.51 -1.47 1.97
CA PHE A 27 -7.75 -0.31 2.83
C PHE A 27 -7.50 1.00 2.07
N LEU A 28 -8.33 2.00 2.35
CA LEU A 28 -8.10 3.38 1.93
C LEU A 28 -6.85 3.96 2.64
N PRO A 29 -6.23 5.01 2.08
CA PRO A 29 -5.16 5.75 2.75
C PRO A 29 -5.51 6.10 4.19
N ALA A 30 -4.55 5.94 5.10
CA ALA A 30 -4.76 6.28 6.50
C ALA A 30 -4.91 7.78 6.66
N VAL A 31 -5.90 8.17 7.46
CA VAL A 31 -6.11 9.54 7.91
C VAL A 31 -5.93 9.53 9.42
N GLU A 32 -5.09 10.43 9.92
CA GLU A 32 -4.78 10.52 11.35
C GLU A 32 -6.07 10.74 12.16
N GLY A 33 -6.22 9.99 13.26
CA GLY A 33 -7.39 10.03 14.12
C GLY A 33 -8.63 9.29 13.57
N GLN A 34 -8.55 8.66 12.39
CA GLN A 34 -9.64 7.87 11.83
C GLN A 34 -9.34 6.37 11.86
N ALA A 35 -10.40 5.58 12.00
CA ALA A 35 -10.28 4.13 11.89
C ALA A 35 -10.00 3.71 10.43
N PRO A 36 -9.23 2.62 10.20
CA PRO A 36 -9.01 2.08 8.86
C PRO A 36 -10.34 1.74 8.19
N THR A 37 -10.50 2.18 6.94
CA THR A 37 -11.73 1.96 6.15
C THR A 37 -11.40 1.20 4.88
N THR A 38 -12.11 0.12 4.59
CA THR A 38 -11.96 -0.63 3.33
C THR A 38 -12.59 0.13 2.17
N ALA A 39 -12.03 -0.01 0.96
CA ALA A 39 -12.49 0.72 -0.23
C ALA A 39 -13.93 0.40 -0.67
N GLY A 40 -14.50 -0.72 -0.22
CA GLY A 40 -15.87 -1.10 -0.51
C GLY A 40 -16.18 -2.56 -0.13
N PRO A 41 -17.45 -2.98 -0.26
CA PRO A 41 -17.88 -4.32 0.09
C PRO A 41 -17.51 -5.38 -0.95
N THR A 42 -17.12 -4.99 -2.17
CA THR A 42 -16.86 -5.97 -3.24
C THR A 42 -15.40 -6.37 -3.35
N LEU A 43 -15.17 -7.58 -3.85
CA LEU A 43 -13.83 -8.06 -4.22
C LEU A 43 -13.15 -7.11 -5.22
N ARG A 44 -13.90 -6.58 -6.20
CA ARG A 44 -13.36 -5.70 -7.24
C ARG A 44 -12.83 -4.39 -6.65
N GLU A 45 -13.60 -3.73 -5.79
CA GLU A 45 -13.18 -2.47 -5.15
C GLU A 45 -11.92 -2.68 -4.30
N GLN A 46 -11.89 -3.74 -3.51
CA GLN A 46 -10.72 -4.03 -2.66
C GLN A 46 -9.49 -4.44 -3.48
N THR A 47 -9.67 -5.16 -4.58
CA THR A 47 -8.56 -5.51 -5.49
C THR A 47 -7.97 -4.26 -6.13
N LEU A 48 -8.82 -3.38 -6.68
CA LEU A 48 -8.36 -2.12 -7.27
C LEU A 48 -7.62 -1.24 -6.27
N GLN A 49 -8.11 -1.14 -5.04
CA GLN A 49 -7.42 -0.40 -3.99
C GLN A 49 -6.09 -1.06 -3.60
N THR A 50 -6.03 -2.39 -3.58
CA THR A 50 -4.77 -3.12 -3.31
C THR A 50 -3.70 -2.76 -4.34
N PHE A 51 -4.05 -2.75 -5.64
CA PHE A 51 -3.14 -2.30 -6.69
C PHE A 51 -2.76 -0.82 -6.54
N ALA A 52 -3.70 0.06 -6.19
CA ALA A 52 -3.40 1.47 -5.93
C ALA A 52 -2.40 1.66 -4.78
N ASN A 53 -2.54 0.86 -3.71
CA ASN A 53 -1.64 0.89 -2.56
C ASN A 53 -0.23 0.39 -2.92
N VAL A 54 -0.11 -0.70 -3.68
CA VAL A 54 1.19 -1.18 -4.18
C VAL A 54 1.85 -0.12 -5.05
N LYS A 55 1.10 0.47 -5.99
CA LYS A 55 1.58 1.52 -6.87
C LYS A 55 2.17 2.70 -6.09
N ALA A 56 1.48 3.17 -5.05
CA ALA A 56 1.95 4.27 -4.22
C ALA A 56 3.30 3.97 -3.55
N ILE A 57 3.51 2.73 -3.08
CA ILE A 57 4.78 2.31 -2.45
C ILE A 57 5.89 2.18 -3.50
N LEU A 58 5.59 1.64 -4.68
CA LEU A 58 6.54 1.58 -5.79
C LEU A 58 7.02 3.00 -6.14
N GLU A 59 6.09 3.93 -6.37
CA GLU A 59 6.39 5.31 -6.73
C GLU A 59 7.21 6.01 -5.64
N GLU A 60 6.86 5.84 -4.35
CA GLU A 60 7.63 6.38 -3.23
C GLU A 60 9.04 5.77 -3.13
N GLY A 61 9.20 4.49 -3.49
CA GLY A 61 10.49 3.79 -3.56
C GLY A 61 11.32 4.10 -4.81
N GLY A 62 10.79 4.92 -5.72
CA GLY A 62 11.41 5.28 -7.00
C GLY A 62 11.37 4.15 -8.03
N ALA A 63 10.30 3.35 -8.03
CA ALA A 63 10.02 2.26 -8.96
C ALA A 63 8.62 2.41 -9.56
N SER A 64 8.31 1.56 -10.53
CA SER A 64 7.03 1.48 -11.24
C SER A 64 6.60 0.01 -11.38
N TRP A 65 5.46 -0.22 -12.05
CA TRP A 65 4.99 -1.58 -12.35
C TRP A 65 5.84 -2.32 -13.38
N ASP A 66 6.62 -1.58 -14.18
CA ASP A 66 7.41 -2.13 -15.27
C ASP A 66 8.86 -2.50 -14.83
N ASP A 67 9.23 -2.16 -13.58
CA ASP A 67 10.53 -2.49 -12.96
C ASP A 67 10.50 -3.85 -12.24
#